data_AF-A0A813M7I8-F1
#
_entry.id   AF-A0A813M7I8-F1
#
_cell.length_a   1.000
_cell.length_b   1.000
_cell.length_c   1.000
_cell.angle_alpha   90.00
_cell.angle_beta   90.00
_cell.angle_gamma   90.00
#
_symmetry.space_group_name_H-M   'P 1'
#
loop_
_entity.id
_entity.type
_entity.pdbx_description
1 polymer ?
#
loop_
_entity_poly.entity_id
_entity_poly.type
_entity_poly.pdbx_seq_one_letter_code
_entity_poly.pdbx_strand_id
1 'polypeptide(L)'
;MDVLRGRYQKLPEVRSKVVRVFISSTFSDTLSERDSLIDTVFPKLKDYCREKYGLEFQVLLSHRYGSRPTAATIPATLFEQLYQIVSSNVDLQKDAQLLTQWYQKDTNCVPPAYILRPISSILPNIKSKDSDEMKQASKEWTIINNHIRTCLRQAATTCFEQGQISKSDYDDFFISVTEKEIVNGILSASDVNQRTLCFLREIDDIQNHLSDNKASKFIDVNYSDDGKPIIDQEAEQLLNNLKNTRIPNVLQKNNIFSYKVHWTLDGINRRDHAEYIDRFNNDFYNAIKQQIDSCVKSRVTIVSNPLQHEVLEHAIQCKTYVAKFHGRTDVLDKLGKYINNDKENRPCIVYGASGCGKTSVLAKAATKVCI
;
A
#
# COMPACT_ATOMS: atom_id res chain seq x y z
N MET A 1 -35.33 -11.36 -4.04
CA MET A 1 -36.45 -12.28 -4.36
C MET A 1 -36.01 -13.58 -5.04
N ASP A 2 -35.06 -13.57 -5.99
CA ASP A 2 -34.65 -14.78 -6.73
C ASP A 2 -33.92 -15.85 -5.90
N VAL A 3 -33.07 -15.45 -4.95
CA VAL A 3 -32.29 -16.40 -4.12
C VAL A 3 -33.19 -17.28 -3.22
N LEU A 4 -34.26 -16.71 -2.65
CA LEU A 4 -35.25 -17.46 -1.87
C LEU A 4 -36.12 -18.39 -2.74
N ARG A 5 -36.13 -18.17 -4.06
CA ARG A 5 -36.82 -19.01 -5.04
C ARG A 5 -35.88 -20.04 -5.67
N GLY A 6 -34.69 -20.27 -5.10
CA GLY A 6 -33.71 -21.22 -5.61
C GLY A 6 -32.92 -20.76 -6.84
N ARG A 7 -33.06 -19.51 -7.29
CA ARG A 7 -32.38 -19.00 -8.49
C ARG A 7 -31.03 -18.39 -8.13
N TYR A 8 -29.96 -19.17 -8.30
CA TYR A 8 -28.58 -18.81 -7.91
C TYR A 8 -27.69 -18.31 -9.07
N GLN A 9 -28.26 -18.11 -10.27
CA GLN A 9 -27.50 -17.78 -11.49
C GLN A 9 -26.86 -16.38 -11.44
N LYS A 10 -27.51 -15.42 -10.77
CA LYS A 10 -27.03 -14.04 -10.57
C LYS A 10 -27.04 -13.68 -9.08
N LEU A 11 -26.12 -14.29 -8.33
CA LEU A 11 -25.89 -13.91 -6.94
C LEU A 11 -25.11 -12.59 -6.88
N PRO A 12 -25.54 -11.60 -6.09
CA PRO A 12 -24.70 -10.43 -5.79
C PRO A 12 -23.41 -10.89 -5.07
N GLU A 13 -22.33 -10.14 -5.17
CA GLU A 13 -21.07 -10.50 -4.48
C GLU A 13 -21.25 -10.50 -2.94
N VAL A 14 -20.70 -11.52 -2.23
CA VAL A 14 -20.55 -11.43 -0.77
C VAL A 14 -19.48 -10.42 -0.48
N ARG A 15 -19.83 -9.47 0.37
CA ARG A 15 -18.98 -8.36 0.73
C ARG A 15 -18.14 -8.75 1.95
N SER A 16 -16.88 -8.33 1.94
CA SER A 16 -15.90 -8.61 3.00
C SER A 16 -16.45 -8.29 4.40
N LYS A 17 -16.30 -9.24 5.35
CA LYS A 17 -16.53 -9.02 6.80
C LYS A 17 -15.36 -8.28 7.48
N VAL A 18 -14.40 -7.82 6.69
CA VAL A 18 -13.18 -7.14 7.15
C VAL A 18 -13.18 -5.70 6.64
N VAL A 19 -12.94 -4.76 7.55
CA VAL A 19 -12.53 -3.40 7.25
C VAL A 19 -11.00 -3.38 7.25
N ARG A 20 -10.39 -3.03 6.12
CA ARG A 20 -8.93 -2.87 6.01
C ARG A 20 -8.60 -1.41 5.85
N VAL A 21 -7.77 -0.89 6.75
CA VAL A 21 -7.19 0.45 6.65
C VAL A 21 -5.71 0.30 6.34
N PHE A 22 -5.29 0.96 5.26
CA PHE A 22 -3.88 1.11 4.91
C PHE A 22 -3.44 2.53 5.24
N ILE A 23 -2.35 2.66 6.00
CA ILE A 23 -1.80 3.96 6.37
C ILE A 23 -0.45 4.12 5.70
N SER A 24 -0.38 5.04 4.74
CA SER A 24 0.87 5.48 4.13
C SER A 24 1.52 6.55 5.01
N SER A 25 2.19 6.13 6.09
CA SER A 25 2.95 7.00 7.00
C SER A 25 4.35 6.42 7.23
N THR A 26 5.28 6.98 6.47
CA THR A 26 6.34 6.21 5.84
C THR A 26 7.71 6.52 6.41
N PHE A 27 7.85 7.71 6.97
CA PHE A 27 9.07 8.19 7.58
C PHE A 27 8.95 8.15 9.09
N SER A 28 10.10 8.24 9.75
CA SER A 28 10.17 8.45 11.20
C SER A 28 9.50 9.75 11.65
N ASP A 29 9.18 10.64 10.71
CA ASP A 29 8.54 11.93 10.94
C ASP A 29 7.11 11.83 11.51
N THR A 30 6.45 10.68 11.35
CA THR A 30 5.05 10.43 11.75
C THR A 30 4.97 9.43 12.91
N LEU A 31 6.08 9.15 13.59
CA LEU A 31 6.13 8.21 14.71
C LEU A 31 5.13 8.58 15.81
N SER A 32 5.10 9.85 16.20
CA SER A 32 4.23 10.35 17.27
C SER A 32 2.76 10.06 16.99
N GLU A 33 2.30 10.36 15.77
CA GLU A 33 0.95 10.13 15.28
C GLU A 33 0.63 8.64 15.20
N ARG A 34 1.49 7.85 14.53
CA ARG A 34 1.27 6.41 14.33
C ARG A 34 1.15 5.68 15.65
N ASP A 35 2.11 5.92 16.53
CA ASP A 35 2.11 5.24 17.81
C ASP A 35 0.82 5.66 18.57
N SER A 36 0.38 6.92 18.47
CA SER A 36 -0.83 7.39 19.15
C SER A 36 -2.10 6.73 18.61
N LEU A 37 -2.18 6.51 17.29
CA LEU A 37 -3.26 5.74 16.67
C LEU A 37 -3.31 4.31 17.18
N ILE A 38 -2.14 3.65 17.30
CA ILE A 38 -2.03 2.28 17.81
C ILE A 38 -2.55 2.20 19.25
N ASP A 39 -2.11 3.13 20.10
CA ASP A 39 -2.43 3.10 21.52
C ASP A 39 -3.89 3.48 21.80
N THR A 40 -4.46 4.42 21.04
CA THR A 40 -5.71 5.08 21.43
C THR A 40 -6.86 4.94 20.42
N VAL A 41 -6.58 4.90 19.12
CA VAL A 41 -7.63 5.00 18.09
C VAL A 41 -8.02 3.63 17.52
N PHE A 42 -7.04 2.78 17.17
CA PHE A 42 -7.33 1.46 16.59
C PHE A 42 -8.10 0.54 17.53
N PRO A 43 -7.83 0.49 18.86
CA PRO A 43 -8.67 -0.29 19.78
C PRO A 43 -10.14 0.17 19.73
N LYS A 44 -10.39 1.48 19.75
CA LYS A 44 -11.74 2.06 19.67
C LYS A 44 -12.43 1.72 18.35
N LEU A 45 -11.72 1.81 17.22
CA LEU A 45 -12.28 1.44 15.91
C LEU A 45 -12.56 -0.06 15.80
N LYS A 46 -11.71 -0.90 16.41
CA LYS A 46 -11.91 -2.35 16.46
C LYS A 46 -13.16 -2.71 17.26
N ASP A 47 -13.30 -2.16 18.46
CA ASP A 47 -14.49 -2.36 19.30
C ASP A 47 -15.74 -1.84 18.59
N TYR A 48 -15.67 -0.64 17.99
CA TYR A 48 -16.77 -0.08 17.22
C TYR A 48 -17.23 -0.98 16.06
N CYS A 49 -16.29 -1.50 15.26
CA CYS A 49 -16.62 -2.39 14.14
C CYS A 49 -17.22 -3.71 14.61
N ARG A 50 -16.66 -4.29 15.67
CA ARG A 50 -17.10 -5.56 16.24
C ARG A 50 -18.49 -5.44 16.86
N GLU A 51 -18.69 -4.45 17.72
CA GLU A 51 -19.92 -4.30 18.51
C GLU A 51 -21.09 -3.81 17.65
N LYS A 52 -20.86 -2.85 16.75
CA LYS A 52 -21.94 -2.27 15.97
C LYS A 52 -22.31 -3.09 14.74
N TYR A 53 -21.32 -3.71 14.09
CA TYR A 53 -21.51 -4.34 12.78
C TYR A 53 -21.05 -5.81 12.71
N GLY A 54 -20.46 -6.36 13.78
CA GLY A 54 -19.87 -7.70 13.74
C GLY A 54 -18.72 -7.83 12.73
N LEU A 55 -18.04 -6.72 12.41
CA LEU A 55 -16.95 -6.67 11.43
C LEU A 55 -15.59 -6.74 12.12
N GLU A 56 -14.62 -7.38 11.46
CA GLU A 56 -13.23 -7.37 11.89
C GLU A 56 -12.52 -6.13 11.35
N PHE A 57 -11.85 -5.38 12.23
CA PHE A 57 -11.05 -4.21 11.86
C PHE A 57 -9.56 -4.61 11.79
N GLN A 58 -8.97 -4.45 10.62
CA GLN A 58 -7.55 -4.74 10.38
C GLN A 58 -6.84 -3.48 9.89
N VAL A 59 -5.73 -3.17 10.53
CA VAL A 59 -4.84 -2.09 10.09
C VAL A 59 -3.56 -2.73 9.57
N LEU A 60 -3.18 -2.35 8.35
CA LEU A 60 -1.86 -2.66 7.81
C LEU A 60 -1.00 -1.40 7.99
N LEU A 61 -0.12 -1.46 9.00
CA LEU A 61 0.91 -0.46 9.20
C LEU A 61 2.18 -0.98 8.55
N SER A 62 2.73 -0.24 7.60
CA SER A 62 4.08 -0.54 7.14
C SER A 62 5.09 -0.06 8.18
N HIS A 63 5.88 -0.96 8.74
CA HIS A 63 6.90 -0.59 9.73
C HIS A 63 8.11 0.14 9.11
N ARG A 64 8.29 0.11 7.78
CA ARG A 64 9.23 0.96 7.03
C ARG A 64 8.76 1.19 5.61
N TYR A 65 9.07 2.36 5.09
CA TYR A 65 8.67 2.74 3.74
C TYR A 65 9.79 3.29 2.85
N GLY A 66 10.98 3.52 3.43
CA GLY A 66 12.22 3.46 2.67
C GLY A 66 12.72 4.78 2.08
N SER A 67 14.00 4.72 1.69
CA SER A 67 14.74 5.77 1.00
C SER A 67 14.15 6.11 -0.37
N ARG A 68 14.61 7.19 -1.02
CA ARG A 68 14.47 7.45 -2.47
C ARG A 68 15.51 6.54 -3.18
N PRO A 69 15.23 5.24 -3.42
CA PRO A 69 16.26 4.30 -3.80
C PRO A 69 16.56 4.54 -5.28
N THR A 70 17.81 4.37 -5.66
CA THR A 70 18.13 4.21 -7.08
C THR A 70 17.23 3.11 -7.66
N ALA A 71 16.61 3.37 -8.82
CA ALA A 71 15.59 2.51 -9.41
C ALA A 71 16.05 1.05 -9.47
N ALA A 72 15.56 0.19 -8.58
CA ALA A 72 16.07 -1.18 -8.45
C ALA A 72 15.83 -2.03 -9.71
N THR A 73 14.88 -1.63 -10.54
CA THR A 73 14.56 -2.26 -11.81
C THR A 73 14.21 -1.18 -12.83
N ILE A 74 14.84 -1.22 -13.99
CA ILE A 74 14.58 -0.31 -15.10
C ILE A 74 14.29 -1.18 -16.34
N PRO A 75 13.19 -0.98 -17.07
CA PRO A 75 12.92 -1.69 -18.33
C PRO A 75 14.13 -1.62 -19.26
N ALA A 76 14.46 -2.72 -19.94
CA ALA A 76 15.72 -2.80 -20.69
C ALA A 76 15.82 -1.73 -21.78
N THR A 77 14.72 -1.46 -22.48
CA THR A 77 14.64 -0.39 -23.48
C THR A 77 14.95 0.98 -22.89
N LEU A 78 14.38 1.29 -21.72
CA LEU A 78 14.59 2.55 -21.02
C LEU A 78 16.04 2.65 -20.50
N PHE A 79 16.57 1.59 -19.90
CA PHE A 79 17.96 1.57 -19.42
C PHE A 79 18.95 1.79 -20.56
N GLU A 80 18.74 1.12 -21.70
CA GLU A 80 19.59 1.24 -22.88
C GLU A 80 19.56 2.67 -23.45
N GLN A 81 18.38 3.32 -23.49
CA GLN A 81 18.27 4.74 -23.89
C GLN A 81 19.05 5.66 -22.95
N LEU A 82 18.88 5.50 -21.64
CA LEU A 82 19.60 6.30 -20.63
C LEU A 82 21.11 6.07 -20.74
N TYR A 83 21.53 4.81 -20.87
CA TYR A 83 22.94 4.44 -20.99
C TYR A 83 23.59 5.08 -22.22
N GLN A 84 22.89 5.14 -23.36
CA GLN A 84 23.41 5.78 -24.57
C GLN A 84 23.76 7.26 -24.34
N ILE A 85 22.94 8.01 -23.59
CA ILE A 85 23.23 9.41 -23.26
C ILE A 85 24.49 9.50 -22.39
N VAL A 86 24.58 8.67 -21.36
CA VAL A 86 25.70 8.67 -20.42
C VAL A 86 27.00 8.24 -21.11
N SER A 87 26.97 7.18 -21.91
CA SER A 87 28.15 6.64 -22.59
C SER A 87 28.66 7.53 -23.73
N SER A 88 27.78 8.34 -24.33
CA SER A 88 28.16 9.27 -25.39
C SER A 88 28.78 10.56 -24.85
N ASN A 89 28.61 10.86 -23.57
CA ASN A 89 29.23 12.01 -22.92
C ASN A 89 30.62 11.64 -22.38
N VAL A 90 31.65 12.36 -22.86
CA VAL A 90 33.05 12.12 -22.47
C VAL A 90 33.26 12.39 -20.97
N ASP A 91 32.54 13.34 -20.40
CA ASP A 91 32.67 13.71 -18.99
C ASP A 91 32.03 12.68 -18.05
N LEU A 92 31.12 11.83 -18.55
CA LEU A 92 30.36 10.85 -17.76
C LEU A 92 30.84 9.40 -17.92
N GLN A 93 32.04 9.18 -18.48
CA GLN A 93 32.57 7.83 -18.71
C GLN A 93 32.68 7.00 -17.43
N LYS A 94 33.02 7.64 -16.30
CA LYS A 94 33.06 6.98 -14.98
C LYS A 94 31.66 6.56 -14.52
N ASP A 95 30.64 7.36 -14.82
CA ASP A 95 29.25 7.04 -14.47
C ASP A 95 28.70 5.90 -15.34
N ALA A 96 29.05 5.86 -16.63
CA ALA A 96 28.71 4.73 -17.51
C ALA A 96 29.31 3.40 -16.99
N GLN A 97 30.54 3.43 -16.48
CA GLN A 97 31.16 2.27 -15.83
C GLN A 97 30.43 1.88 -14.55
N LEU A 98 30.05 2.86 -13.71
CA LEU A 98 29.26 2.59 -12.51
C LEU A 98 27.91 1.94 -12.84
N LEU A 99 27.20 2.42 -13.87
CA LEU A 99 25.92 1.86 -14.29
C LEU A 99 26.06 0.39 -14.70
N THR A 100 27.05 0.05 -15.52
CA THR A 100 27.28 -1.34 -15.97
C THR A 100 27.81 -2.25 -14.88
N GLN A 101 28.53 -1.71 -13.90
CA GLN A 101 28.99 -2.46 -12.73
C GLN A 101 27.82 -2.85 -11.81
N TRP A 102 26.89 -1.90 -11.60
CA TRP A 102 25.82 -2.01 -10.61
C TRP A 102 24.49 -2.55 -11.16
N TYR A 103 24.22 -2.43 -12.47
CA TYR A 103 23.03 -2.98 -13.10
C TYR A 103 23.34 -4.19 -13.97
N GLN A 104 22.52 -5.23 -13.83
CA GLN A 104 22.62 -6.45 -14.63
C GLN A 104 21.31 -6.69 -15.38
N LYS A 105 21.41 -6.97 -16.68
CA LYS A 105 20.25 -7.32 -17.50
C LYS A 105 19.71 -8.69 -17.09
N ASP A 106 18.45 -8.74 -16.70
CA ASP A 106 17.67 -9.95 -16.49
C ASP A 106 16.77 -10.20 -17.69
N THR A 107 17.14 -11.20 -18.48
CA THR A 107 16.37 -11.65 -19.65
C THR A 107 15.26 -12.64 -19.31
N ASN A 108 15.17 -13.08 -18.05
CA ASN A 108 14.07 -13.93 -17.59
C ASN A 108 12.83 -13.11 -17.21
N CYS A 109 13.00 -11.82 -16.95
CA CYS A 109 11.88 -10.88 -16.80
C CYS A 109 11.23 -10.61 -18.17
N VAL A 110 9.90 -10.53 -18.20
CA VAL A 110 9.14 -10.23 -19.43
C VAL A 110 8.24 -9.01 -19.17
N PRO A 111 8.53 -7.84 -19.77
CA PRO A 111 9.66 -7.56 -20.66
C PRO A 111 11.03 -7.55 -19.92
N PRO A 112 12.16 -7.75 -20.62
CA PRO A 112 13.49 -7.73 -20.01
C PRO A 112 13.78 -6.42 -19.27
N ALA A 113 14.55 -6.51 -18.18
CA ALA A 113 14.85 -5.35 -17.34
C ALA A 113 16.30 -5.40 -16.83
N TYR A 114 16.87 -4.23 -16.53
CA TYR A 114 18.12 -4.12 -15.78
C TYR A 114 17.82 -4.02 -14.29
N ILE A 115 18.42 -4.89 -13.50
CA ILE A 115 18.21 -4.99 -12.06
C ILE A 115 19.47 -4.51 -11.33
N LEU A 116 19.27 -3.64 -10.33
CA LEU A 116 20.33 -3.20 -9.43
C LEU A 116 20.83 -4.40 -8.62
N ARG A 117 22.13 -4.67 -8.71
CA ARG A 117 22.77 -5.79 -8.01
C ARG A 117 22.72 -5.59 -6.50
N PRO A 118 22.62 -6.67 -5.70
CA PRO A 118 22.65 -6.56 -4.25
C PRO A 118 23.90 -5.82 -3.76
N ILE A 119 23.76 -4.88 -2.82
CA ILE A 119 24.89 -4.07 -2.33
C ILE A 119 26.04 -4.96 -1.84
N SER A 120 25.71 -6.04 -1.13
CA SER A 120 26.72 -6.99 -0.62
C SER A 120 27.48 -7.77 -1.70
N SER A 121 27.06 -7.71 -2.97
CA SER A 121 27.78 -8.35 -4.07
C SER A 121 29.00 -7.54 -4.55
N ILE A 122 29.01 -6.24 -4.29
CA ILE A 122 30.10 -5.32 -4.64
C ILE A 122 30.78 -4.79 -3.37
N LEU A 123 29.99 -4.49 -2.33
CA LEU A 123 30.46 -4.03 -1.01
C LEU A 123 30.15 -5.10 0.06
N PRO A 124 30.95 -6.18 0.17
CA PRO A 124 30.65 -7.28 1.10
C PRO A 124 30.63 -6.83 2.56
N ASN A 125 31.45 -5.84 2.91
CA ASN A 125 31.59 -5.30 4.26
C ASN A 125 30.32 -4.62 4.80
N ILE A 126 29.31 -4.35 3.96
CA ILE A 126 28.02 -3.83 4.42
C ILE A 126 27.27 -4.83 5.32
N LYS A 127 27.64 -6.11 5.26
CA LYS A 127 27.15 -7.17 6.15
C LYS A 127 28.18 -7.59 7.20
N SER A 128 29.26 -6.82 7.37
CA SER A 128 30.28 -7.12 8.38
C SER A 128 29.65 -7.11 9.78
N LYS A 129 30.15 -7.99 10.65
CA LYS A 129 29.83 -7.95 12.09
C LYS A 129 30.61 -6.85 12.80
N ASP A 130 31.68 -6.36 12.18
CA ASP A 130 32.43 -5.22 12.66
C ASP A 130 31.64 -3.92 12.38
N SER A 131 31.41 -3.14 13.44
CA SER A 131 30.62 -1.91 13.37
C SER A 131 31.27 -0.87 12.46
N ASP A 132 32.60 -0.77 12.46
CA ASP A 132 33.30 0.31 11.77
C ASP A 132 33.48 -0.01 10.29
N GLU A 133 33.75 -1.27 9.94
CA GLU A 133 33.69 -1.74 8.55
C GLU A 133 32.29 -1.56 7.95
N MET A 134 31.24 -1.90 8.70
CA MET A 134 29.85 -1.75 8.26
C MET A 134 29.49 -0.27 8.05
N LYS A 135 29.90 0.61 8.97
CA LYS A 135 29.69 2.07 8.83
C LYS A 135 30.44 2.63 7.63
N GLN A 136 31.69 2.21 7.41
CA GLN A 136 32.49 2.68 6.28
C GLN A 136 31.88 2.23 4.95
N ALA A 137 31.49 0.96 4.83
CA ALA A 137 30.80 0.45 3.65
C ALA A 137 29.44 1.14 3.42
N SER A 138 28.72 1.50 4.49
CA SER A 138 27.47 2.26 4.38
C SER A 138 27.69 3.70 3.89
N LYS A 139 28.79 4.34 4.29
CA LYS A 139 29.17 5.68 3.77
C LYS A 139 29.55 5.59 2.29
N GLU A 140 30.38 4.62 1.93
CA GLU A 140 30.77 4.36 0.55
C GLU A 140 29.56 4.08 -0.35
N TRP A 141 28.64 3.23 0.11
CA TRP A 141 27.38 2.99 -0.58
C TRP A 141 26.57 4.27 -0.77
N THR A 142 26.48 5.13 0.25
CA THR A 142 25.75 6.40 0.14
C THR A 142 26.32 7.28 -0.97
N ILE A 143 27.65 7.38 -1.06
CA ILE A 143 28.34 8.16 -2.10
C ILE A 143 28.07 7.57 -3.49
N ILE A 144 28.26 6.26 -3.66
CA ILE A 144 28.03 5.57 -4.94
C ILE A 144 26.57 5.69 -5.37
N ASN A 145 25.63 5.45 -4.46
CA ASN A 145 24.20 5.52 -4.73
C ASN A 145 23.78 6.93 -5.14
N ASN A 146 24.36 7.98 -4.53
CA ASN A 146 24.10 9.36 -4.94
C ASN A 146 24.61 9.64 -6.36
N HIS A 147 25.82 9.17 -6.73
CA HIS A 147 26.32 9.32 -8.09
C HIS A 147 25.44 8.60 -9.12
N ILE A 148 25.08 7.34 -8.87
CA ILE A 148 24.20 6.57 -9.77
C ILE A 148 22.85 7.29 -9.92
N ARG A 149 22.27 7.78 -8.82
CA ARG A 149 20.99 8.50 -8.83
C ARG A 149 21.09 9.79 -9.64
N THR A 150 22.11 10.61 -9.41
CA THR A 150 22.33 11.87 -10.13
C THR A 150 22.51 11.63 -11.62
N CYS A 151 23.32 10.63 -11.98
CA CYS A 151 23.56 10.24 -13.38
C CYS A 151 22.26 9.81 -14.08
N LEU A 152 21.48 8.90 -13.48
CA LEU A 152 20.22 8.43 -14.05
C LEU A 152 19.21 9.57 -14.22
N ARG A 153 19.14 10.50 -13.26
CA ARG A 153 18.26 11.67 -13.34
C ARG A 153 18.66 12.60 -14.48
N GLN A 154 19.96 12.92 -14.61
CA GLN A 154 20.44 13.75 -15.72
C GLN A 154 20.13 13.11 -17.07
N ALA A 155 20.39 11.81 -17.22
CA ALA A 155 20.05 11.08 -18.44
C ALA A 155 18.53 11.08 -18.71
N ALA A 156 17.70 10.88 -17.68
CA ALA A 156 16.25 10.90 -17.81
C ALA A 156 15.73 12.28 -18.24
N THR A 157 16.28 13.36 -17.70
CA THR A 157 15.97 14.74 -18.13
C THR A 157 16.26 14.92 -19.61
N THR A 158 17.46 14.56 -20.07
CA THR A 158 17.82 14.70 -21.47
C THR A 158 16.95 13.82 -22.39
N CYS A 159 16.68 12.56 -22.01
CA CYS A 159 15.75 11.69 -22.76
C CYS A 159 14.34 12.28 -22.85
N PHE A 160 13.83 12.87 -21.76
CA PHE A 160 12.49 13.45 -21.72
C PHE A 160 12.38 14.71 -22.57
N GLU A 161 13.35 15.61 -22.49
CA GLU A 161 13.44 16.82 -23.33
C GLU A 161 13.55 16.47 -24.82
N GLN A 162 14.19 15.34 -25.15
CA GLN A 162 14.27 14.81 -26.51
C GLN A 162 13.01 14.02 -26.95
N GLY A 163 12.00 13.87 -26.07
CA GLY A 163 10.78 13.13 -26.36
C GLY A 163 10.96 11.60 -26.50
N GLN A 164 12.07 11.05 -25.99
CA GLN A 164 12.40 9.62 -26.11
C GLN A 164 11.72 8.74 -25.06
N ILE A 165 11.29 9.33 -23.94
CA ILE A 165 10.64 8.64 -22.82
C ILE A 165 9.35 9.37 -22.45
N SER A 166 8.40 8.63 -21.86
CA SER A 166 7.13 9.24 -21.43
C SER A 166 7.31 10.08 -20.16
N LYS A 167 6.31 10.94 -19.86
CA LYS A 167 6.27 11.68 -18.59
C LYS A 167 6.25 10.73 -17.38
N SER A 168 5.57 9.58 -17.50
CA SER A 168 5.54 8.56 -16.45
C SER A 168 6.92 7.96 -16.20
N ASP A 169 7.65 7.62 -17.27
CA ASP A 169 9.01 7.08 -17.17
C ASP A 169 9.99 8.09 -16.59
N TYR A 170 9.84 9.37 -16.99
CA TYR A 170 10.61 10.47 -16.41
C TYR A 170 10.33 10.59 -14.91
N ASP A 171 9.06 10.73 -14.52
CA ASP A 171 8.67 10.95 -13.12
C ASP A 171 9.19 9.85 -12.20
N ASP A 172 9.27 8.60 -12.67
CA ASP A 172 9.76 7.45 -11.90
C ASP A 172 11.17 7.59 -11.30
N PHE A 173 12.03 8.48 -11.86
CA PHE A 173 13.37 8.80 -11.34
C PHE A 173 13.39 9.95 -10.32
N PHE A 174 12.31 10.73 -10.24
CA PHE A 174 12.24 11.96 -9.44
C PHE A 174 11.25 11.86 -8.29
N ILE A 175 10.13 11.17 -8.48
CA ILE A 175 9.08 11.03 -7.46
C ILE A 175 9.48 10.07 -6.34
N SER A 176 9.09 10.39 -5.12
CA SER A 176 9.36 9.55 -3.96
C SER A 176 8.51 8.27 -4.00
N VAL A 177 8.91 7.24 -3.22
CA VAL A 177 8.04 6.08 -2.98
C VAL A 177 6.67 6.54 -2.44
N THR A 178 6.66 7.62 -1.63
CA THR A 178 5.44 8.14 -1.00
C THR A 178 4.52 8.73 -2.04
N GLU A 179 5.10 9.43 -2.99
CA GLU A 179 4.38 9.97 -4.13
C GLU A 179 3.88 8.85 -5.06
N LYS A 180 4.64 7.78 -5.31
CA LYS A 180 4.15 6.63 -6.11
C LYS A 180 2.94 5.96 -5.49
N GLU A 181 2.90 5.78 -4.17
CA GLU A 181 1.70 5.22 -3.54
C GLU A 181 0.55 6.21 -3.48
N ILE A 182 0.80 7.51 -3.31
CA ILE A 182 -0.26 8.52 -3.43
C ILE A 182 -0.83 8.51 -4.86
N VAL A 183 0.01 8.38 -5.89
CA VAL A 183 -0.44 8.24 -7.28
C VAL A 183 -1.33 7.01 -7.40
N ASN A 184 -0.85 5.83 -6.98
CA ASN A 184 -1.58 4.58 -7.14
C ASN A 184 -2.86 4.49 -6.28
N GLY A 185 -2.81 4.99 -5.05
CA GLY A 185 -3.86 4.85 -4.03
C GLY A 185 -4.85 6.02 -3.97
N ILE A 186 -4.46 7.21 -4.43
CA ILE A 186 -5.31 8.41 -4.41
C ILE A 186 -5.58 8.89 -5.85
N LEU A 187 -4.53 9.14 -6.64
CA LEU A 187 -4.71 9.85 -7.92
C LEU A 187 -5.24 8.97 -9.06
N SER A 188 -4.99 7.66 -9.03
CA SER A 188 -5.46 6.70 -10.04
C SER A 188 -6.58 5.78 -9.56
N ALA A 189 -7.05 5.92 -8.31
CA ALA A 189 -8.07 5.04 -7.74
C ALA A 189 -9.49 5.43 -8.19
N SER A 190 -10.38 4.45 -8.35
CA SER A 190 -11.81 4.70 -8.51
C SER A 190 -12.46 4.92 -7.14
N ASP A 191 -13.51 5.76 -7.07
CA ASP A 191 -14.24 6.07 -5.84
C ASP A 191 -13.37 6.66 -4.70
N VAL A 192 -12.32 7.41 -5.04
CA VAL A 192 -11.34 7.99 -4.10
C VAL A 192 -12.01 8.66 -2.89
N ASN A 193 -13.05 9.47 -3.14
CA ASN A 193 -13.74 10.23 -2.11
C ASN A 193 -14.53 9.37 -1.10
N GLN A 194 -14.81 8.11 -1.41
CA GLN A 194 -15.50 7.19 -0.51
C GLN A 194 -14.53 6.36 0.34
N ARG A 195 -13.25 6.26 -0.06
CA ARG A 195 -12.30 5.26 0.47
C ARG A 195 -10.98 5.85 0.93
N THR A 196 -10.72 7.12 0.65
CA THR A 196 -9.42 7.75 0.88
C THR A 196 -9.59 8.98 1.77
N LEU A 197 -8.68 9.13 2.73
CA LEU A 197 -8.52 10.28 3.59
C LEU A 197 -7.07 10.73 3.52
N CYS A 198 -6.82 12.03 3.63
CA CYS A 198 -5.49 12.62 3.61
C CYS A 198 -5.30 13.47 4.87
N PHE A 199 -4.26 13.16 5.65
CA PHE A 199 -3.88 13.92 6.84
C PHE A 199 -2.50 14.53 6.60
N LEU A 200 -2.41 15.85 6.67
CA LEU A 200 -1.22 16.63 6.31
C LEU A 200 -0.74 17.42 7.52
N ARG A 201 0.49 17.16 7.96
CA ARG A 201 1.20 18.00 8.93
C ARG A 201 2.13 18.98 8.19
N GLU A 202 2.13 20.22 8.66
CA GLU A 202 3.05 21.28 8.27
C GLU A 202 3.80 21.73 9.53
N ILE A 203 5.13 21.75 9.46
CA ILE A 203 5.98 22.36 10.49
C ILE A 203 6.35 23.73 9.96
N ASP A 204 5.86 24.79 10.59
CA ASP A 204 5.94 26.14 10.03
C ASP A 204 7.31 26.81 10.17
N ASP A 205 8.15 26.31 11.09
CA ASP A 205 9.47 26.87 11.40
C ASP A 205 10.64 25.89 11.16
N ILE A 206 10.42 24.74 10.53
CA ILE A 206 11.45 23.69 10.35
C ILE A 206 12.71 24.19 9.64
N GLN A 207 12.57 25.12 8.70
CA GLN A 207 13.66 25.77 7.98
C GLN A 207 14.62 26.55 8.90
N ASN A 208 14.18 26.93 10.11
CA ASN A 208 15.00 27.62 11.10
C ASN A 208 15.80 26.64 11.97
N HIS A 209 15.53 25.34 11.90
CA HIS A 209 16.09 24.31 12.78
C HIS A 209 16.94 23.27 12.03
N LEU A 210 17.44 23.60 10.83
CA LEU A 210 18.22 22.66 9.99
C LEU A 210 19.49 22.14 10.67
N SER A 211 20.05 22.87 11.64
CA SER A 211 21.22 22.46 12.43
C SER A 211 20.91 21.35 13.44
N ASP A 212 19.64 21.11 13.76
CA ASP A 212 19.21 20.00 14.60
C ASP A 212 19.40 18.67 13.84
N ASN A 213 20.08 17.71 14.47
CA ASN A 213 20.34 16.41 13.88
C ASN A 213 19.05 15.61 13.58
N LYS A 214 17.94 15.94 14.24
CA LYS A 214 16.61 15.34 13.99
C LYS A 214 15.88 15.99 12.82
N ALA A 215 16.18 17.25 12.46
CA ALA A 215 15.43 18.00 11.44
C ALA A 215 15.48 17.33 10.07
N SER A 216 16.62 16.75 9.69
CA SER A 216 16.79 15.98 8.44
C SER A 216 15.83 14.79 8.26
N LYS A 217 15.13 14.37 9.33
CA LYS A 217 14.07 13.35 9.27
C LYS A 217 12.72 13.90 8.84
N PHE A 218 12.53 15.22 8.87
CA PHE A 218 11.27 15.93 8.67
C PHE A 218 11.31 16.91 7.49
N ILE A 219 12.50 17.22 6.98
CA ILE A 219 12.71 18.04 5.79
C ILE A 219 13.83 17.43 4.94
N ASP A 220 13.63 17.41 3.62
CA ASP A 220 14.65 16.97 2.68
C ASP A 220 15.75 18.03 2.57
N VAL A 221 16.99 17.61 2.83
CA VAL A 221 18.18 18.46 2.79
C VAL A 221 19.27 17.84 1.92
N ASN A 222 19.98 18.70 1.20
CA ASN A 222 21.29 18.43 0.63
C ASN A 222 22.38 18.94 1.60
N TYR A 223 23.64 18.66 1.30
CA TYR A 223 24.78 19.13 2.10
C TYR A 223 25.70 19.97 1.22
N SER A 224 26.11 21.15 1.70
CA SER A 224 27.15 21.95 1.06
C SER A 224 28.53 21.34 1.23
N ASP A 225 29.51 21.89 0.50
CA ASP A 225 30.92 21.49 0.57
C ASP A 225 31.52 21.61 2.00
N ASP A 226 30.99 22.52 2.83
CA ASP A 226 31.36 22.67 4.25
C ASP A 226 30.56 21.76 5.20
N GLY A 227 29.75 20.84 4.66
CA GLY A 227 28.98 19.83 5.40
C GLY A 227 27.72 20.37 6.07
N LYS A 228 27.29 21.60 5.78
CA LYS A 228 26.06 22.17 6.34
C LYS A 228 24.82 21.70 5.57
N PRO A 229 23.71 21.43 6.26
CA PRO A 229 22.46 21.08 5.60
C PRO A 229 21.85 22.30 4.91
N ILE A 230 21.44 22.13 3.66
CA ILE A 230 20.74 23.12 2.83
C ILE A 230 19.46 22.45 2.32
N ILE A 231 18.35 23.18 2.29
CA ILE A 231 17.06 22.64 1.82
C ILE A 231 17.18 22.12 0.38
N ASP A 232 16.66 20.91 0.15
CA ASP A 232 16.49 20.34 -1.19
C ASP A 232 15.29 21.04 -1.87
N GLN A 233 15.55 22.16 -2.55
CA GLN A 233 14.51 22.99 -3.19
C GLN A 233 13.66 22.22 -4.20
N GLU A 234 14.25 21.26 -4.91
CA GLU A 234 13.51 20.42 -5.86
C GLU A 234 12.49 19.56 -5.12
N ALA A 235 12.90 18.89 -4.05
CA ALA A 235 12.01 18.08 -3.21
C ALA A 235 10.91 18.93 -2.56
N GLU A 236 11.24 20.13 -2.08
CA GLU A 236 10.27 21.06 -1.50
C GLU A 236 9.21 21.51 -2.52
N GLN A 237 9.63 21.85 -3.75
CA GLN A 237 8.71 22.20 -4.84
C GLN A 237 7.78 21.05 -5.22
N LEU A 238 8.31 19.83 -5.33
CA LEU A 238 7.52 18.63 -5.62
C LEU A 238 6.49 18.35 -4.50
N LEU A 239 6.92 18.45 -3.23
CA LEU A 239 6.03 18.26 -2.09
C LEU A 239 4.92 19.31 -2.04
N ASN A 240 5.25 20.57 -2.34
CA ASN A 240 4.28 21.67 -2.40
C ASN A 240 3.29 21.48 -3.55
N ASN A 241 3.74 21.05 -4.73
CA ASN A 241 2.86 20.72 -5.84
C ASN A 241 1.90 19.57 -5.49
N LEU A 242 2.41 18.53 -4.83
CA LEU A 242 1.61 17.38 -4.40
C LEU A 242 0.53 17.79 -3.39
N LYS A 243 0.92 18.49 -2.32
CA LYS A 243 0.04 18.93 -1.22
C LYS A 243 -1.00 19.94 -1.67
N ASN A 244 -0.59 20.94 -2.44
CA ASN A 244 -1.41 22.13 -2.71
C ASN A 244 -2.13 22.08 -4.06
N THR A 245 -1.75 21.17 -4.96
CA THR A 245 -2.35 21.09 -6.30
C THR A 245 -2.87 19.69 -6.60
N ARG A 246 -2.03 18.66 -6.58
CA ARG A 246 -2.42 17.32 -7.05
C ARG A 246 -3.47 16.67 -6.14
N ILE A 247 -3.28 16.70 -4.82
CA ILE A 247 -4.23 16.09 -3.87
C ILE A 247 -5.58 16.83 -3.88
N PRO A 248 -5.64 18.18 -3.75
CA PRO A 248 -6.92 18.90 -3.76
C PRO A 248 -7.71 18.79 -5.08
N ASN A 249 -7.04 18.53 -6.20
CA ASN A 249 -7.71 18.33 -7.50
C ASN A 249 -8.46 17.00 -7.61
N VAL A 250 -8.14 16.01 -6.77
CA VAL A 250 -8.74 14.67 -6.81
C VAL A 250 -9.61 14.39 -5.58
N LEU A 251 -9.17 14.86 -4.41
CA LEU A 251 -9.80 14.58 -3.13
C LEU A 251 -10.62 15.79 -2.65
N GLN A 252 -11.86 15.52 -2.23
CA GLN A 252 -12.75 16.53 -1.67
C GLN A 252 -12.17 17.11 -0.39
N LYS A 253 -12.42 18.40 -0.16
CA LYS A 253 -11.94 19.15 1.01
C LYS A 253 -12.26 18.47 2.34
N ASN A 254 -13.43 17.82 2.46
CA ASN A 254 -13.84 17.13 3.70
C ASN A 254 -13.01 15.88 4.02
N ASN A 255 -12.26 15.35 3.05
CA ASN A 255 -11.37 14.21 3.23
C ASN A 255 -9.90 14.66 3.41
N ILE A 256 -9.62 15.96 3.43
CA ILE A 256 -8.28 16.52 3.64
C ILE A 256 -8.25 17.23 4.99
N PHE A 257 -7.37 16.77 5.87
CA PHE A 257 -7.16 17.29 7.21
C PHE A 257 -5.77 17.89 7.30
N SER A 258 -5.65 19.14 7.69
CA SER A 258 -4.37 19.85 7.77
C SER A 258 -4.09 20.35 9.17
N TYR A 259 -2.84 20.20 9.60
CA TYR A 259 -2.36 20.57 10.93
C TYR A 259 -1.09 21.37 10.81
N LYS A 260 -1.01 22.46 11.58
CA LYS A 260 0.21 23.26 11.73
C LYS A 260 0.80 23.00 13.12
N VAL A 261 2.09 22.75 13.16
CA VAL A 261 2.86 22.53 14.39
C VAL A 261 4.15 23.33 14.33
N HIS A 262 4.73 23.60 15.50
CA HIS A 262 6.02 24.27 15.63
C HIS A 262 7.07 23.27 16.08
N TRP A 263 8.31 23.45 15.68
CA TRP A 263 9.42 22.62 16.13
C TRP A 263 9.74 22.89 17.60
N THR A 264 10.04 21.82 18.36
CA THR A 264 10.47 21.94 19.76
C THR A 264 11.90 21.40 19.93
N LEU A 265 12.48 21.57 21.11
CA LEU A 265 13.83 21.08 21.43
C LEU A 265 14.01 19.58 21.15
N ASP A 266 12.93 18.80 21.33
CA ASP A 266 12.94 17.36 21.09
C ASP A 266 12.45 16.97 19.69
N GLY A 267 12.14 17.95 18.83
CA GLY A 267 11.43 17.78 17.57
C GLY A 267 9.96 17.44 17.79
N ILE A 268 9.28 16.92 16.78
CA ILE A 268 7.86 16.55 16.89
C ILE A 268 7.68 15.34 17.80
N ASN A 269 7.00 15.53 18.93
CA ASN A 269 6.81 14.51 19.96
C ASN A 269 5.44 14.62 20.64
N ARG A 270 4.93 13.51 21.19
CA ARG A 270 3.60 13.46 21.81
C ARG A 270 3.41 14.35 23.04
N ARG A 271 4.48 14.59 23.82
CA ARG A 271 4.38 15.36 25.07
C ARG A 271 4.16 16.84 24.76
N ASP A 272 5.01 17.40 23.92
CA ASP A 272 4.98 18.83 23.62
C ASP A 272 3.89 19.18 22.59
N HIS A 273 3.39 18.19 21.84
CA HIS A 273 2.37 18.36 20.80
C HIS A 273 1.05 17.65 21.14
N ALA A 274 0.73 17.50 22.43
CA ALA A 274 -0.44 16.76 22.88
C ALA A 274 -1.75 17.24 22.24
N GLU A 275 -1.97 18.56 22.18
CA GLU A 275 -3.17 19.15 21.57
C GLU A 275 -3.31 18.80 20.08
N TYR A 276 -2.19 18.85 19.34
CA TYR A 276 -2.14 18.45 17.94
C TYR A 276 -2.49 16.96 17.78
N ILE A 277 -1.86 16.10 18.58
CA ILE A 277 -2.05 14.65 18.53
C ILE A 277 -3.48 14.28 18.90
N ASP A 278 -4.06 14.91 19.91
CA ASP A 278 -5.46 14.67 20.32
C ASP A 278 -6.44 15.08 19.23
N ARG A 279 -6.22 16.25 18.60
CA ARG A 279 -7.03 16.68 17.46
C ARG A 279 -6.91 15.71 16.29
N PHE A 280 -5.70 15.34 15.92
CA PHE A 280 -5.42 14.36 14.86
C PHE A 280 -6.13 13.02 15.12
N ASN A 281 -6.03 12.50 16.34
CA ASN A 281 -6.69 11.25 16.74
C ASN A 281 -8.21 11.32 16.62
N ASN A 282 -8.80 12.42 17.07
CA ASN A 282 -10.25 12.64 16.99
C ASN A 282 -10.73 12.74 15.54
N ASP A 283 -10.03 13.54 14.71
CA ASP A 283 -10.34 13.68 13.29
C ASP A 283 -10.21 12.34 12.58
N PHE A 284 -9.12 11.61 12.81
CA PHE A 284 -8.89 10.28 12.23
C PHE A 284 -9.98 9.28 12.62
N TYR A 285 -10.29 9.19 13.92
CA TYR A 285 -11.33 8.30 14.42
C TYR A 285 -12.68 8.61 13.77
N ASN A 286 -13.09 9.88 13.78
CA ASN A 286 -14.39 10.29 13.27
C ASN A 286 -14.51 10.09 11.75
N ALA A 287 -13.47 10.43 11.00
CA ALA A 287 -13.46 10.28 9.55
C ALA A 287 -13.51 8.81 9.13
N ILE A 288 -12.69 7.93 9.74
CA ILE A 288 -12.72 6.49 9.46
C ILE A 288 -14.08 5.90 9.89
N LYS A 289 -14.57 6.25 11.08
CA LYS A 289 -15.90 5.84 11.55
C LYS A 289 -17.00 6.24 10.57
N GLN A 290 -16.98 7.46 10.04
CA GLN A 290 -17.95 7.93 9.07
C GLN A 290 -17.84 7.18 7.74
N GLN A 291 -16.63 6.89 7.26
CA GLN A 291 -16.44 6.07 6.06
C GLN A 291 -16.95 4.65 6.26
N ILE A 292 -16.69 4.04 7.42
CA ILE A 292 -17.22 2.71 7.78
C ILE A 292 -18.76 2.75 7.81
N ASP A 293 -19.35 3.72 8.51
CA ASP A 293 -20.81 3.87 8.60
C ASP A 293 -21.45 4.03 7.22
N SER A 294 -20.87 4.87 6.36
CA SER A 294 -21.36 5.10 5.00
C SER A 294 -21.20 3.86 4.13
N CYS A 295 -20.05 3.19 4.23
CA CYS A 295 -19.78 1.92 3.56
C CYS A 295 -20.72 0.81 4.01
N VAL A 296 -21.15 0.77 5.29
CA VAL A 296 -22.08 -0.25 5.78
C VAL A 296 -23.52 0.11 5.43
N LYS A 297 -23.92 1.38 5.50
CA LYS A 297 -25.27 1.80 5.08
C LYS A 297 -25.55 1.49 3.61
N SER A 298 -24.57 1.70 2.72
CA SER A 298 -24.66 1.27 1.32
C SER A 298 -24.63 -0.26 1.13
N ARG A 299 -24.33 -1.04 2.18
CA ARG A 299 -24.45 -2.52 2.21
C ARG A 299 -25.83 -3.00 2.65
N VAL A 300 -26.44 -2.38 3.65
CA VAL A 300 -27.73 -2.83 4.24
C VAL A 300 -28.91 -2.65 3.28
N THR A 301 -28.85 -1.70 2.35
CA THR A 301 -29.93 -1.44 1.38
C THR A 301 -30.23 -2.57 0.39
N ILE A 302 -29.39 -3.62 0.31
CA ILE A 302 -29.60 -4.75 -0.63
C ILE A 302 -30.40 -5.90 -0.01
N VAL A 303 -30.34 -6.09 1.31
CA VAL A 303 -31.01 -7.22 1.98
C VAL A 303 -31.56 -6.76 3.32
N SER A 304 -32.85 -6.47 3.35
CA SER A 304 -33.58 -5.99 4.54
C SER A 304 -34.00 -7.10 5.51
N ASN A 305 -33.80 -8.39 5.16
CA ASN A 305 -34.23 -9.53 5.96
C ASN A 305 -33.03 -10.41 6.40
N PRO A 306 -32.82 -10.68 7.71
CA PRO A 306 -31.75 -11.52 8.22
C PRO A 306 -31.68 -12.92 7.58
N LEU A 307 -32.83 -13.57 7.33
CA LEU A 307 -32.89 -14.88 6.67
C LEU A 307 -32.40 -14.79 5.22
N GLN A 308 -32.74 -13.70 4.51
CA GLN A 308 -32.24 -13.50 3.15
C GLN A 308 -30.74 -13.31 3.13
N HIS A 309 -30.18 -12.66 4.15
CA HIS A 309 -28.74 -12.46 4.29
C HIS A 309 -28.03 -13.81 4.51
N GLU A 310 -28.55 -14.62 5.44
CA GLU A 310 -28.03 -15.95 5.72
C GLU A 310 -28.07 -16.87 4.48
N VAL A 311 -29.23 -16.95 3.80
CA VAL A 311 -29.37 -17.75 2.58
C VAL A 311 -28.43 -17.26 1.48
N LEU A 312 -28.21 -15.94 1.36
CA LEU A 312 -27.29 -15.37 0.39
C LEU A 312 -25.83 -15.74 0.71
N GLU A 313 -25.41 -15.64 1.98
CA GLU A 313 -24.06 -16.04 2.41
C GLU A 313 -23.81 -17.52 2.11
N HIS A 314 -24.75 -18.40 2.47
CA HIS A 314 -24.65 -19.83 2.19
C HIS A 314 -24.60 -20.13 0.68
N ALA A 315 -25.45 -19.47 -0.13
CA ALA A 315 -25.48 -19.67 -1.57
C ALA A 315 -24.14 -19.32 -2.24
N ILE A 316 -23.47 -18.26 -1.78
CA ILE A 316 -22.21 -17.81 -2.37
C ILE A 316 -21.02 -18.67 -1.88
N GLN A 317 -21.04 -19.09 -0.62
CA GLN A 317 -20.10 -20.11 -0.17
C GLN A 317 -20.26 -21.40 -0.98
N CYS A 318 -21.51 -21.82 -1.25
CA CYS A 318 -21.78 -22.97 -2.10
C CYS A 318 -21.19 -22.79 -3.50
N LYS A 319 -21.41 -21.63 -4.14
CA LYS A 319 -20.81 -21.31 -5.45
C LYS A 319 -19.28 -21.43 -5.42
N THR A 320 -18.63 -20.91 -4.37
CA THR A 320 -17.18 -20.95 -4.19
C THR A 320 -16.66 -22.40 -4.05
N TYR A 321 -17.31 -23.21 -3.22
CA TYR A 321 -16.93 -24.61 -3.03
C TYR A 321 -17.19 -25.45 -4.29
N VAL A 322 -18.30 -25.22 -4.98
CA VAL A 322 -18.71 -25.95 -6.19
C VAL A 322 -17.78 -25.69 -7.36
N ALA A 323 -17.29 -24.45 -7.52
CA ALA A 323 -16.38 -24.08 -8.60
C ALA A 323 -15.09 -24.90 -8.62
N LYS A 324 -14.68 -25.45 -7.48
CA LYS A 324 -13.46 -26.25 -7.31
C LYS A 324 -13.75 -27.74 -7.03
N PHE A 325 -15.01 -28.15 -7.13
CA PHE A 325 -15.44 -29.49 -6.71
C PHE A 325 -15.44 -30.48 -7.88
N HIS A 326 -14.84 -31.66 -7.68
CA HIS A 326 -14.76 -32.72 -8.68
C HIS A 326 -15.10 -34.10 -8.07
N GLY A 327 -15.84 -34.94 -8.82
CA GLY A 327 -16.12 -36.35 -8.47
C GLY A 327 -17.24 -36.57 -7.44
N ARG A 328 -17.14 -37.68 -6.67
CA ARG A 328 -18.07 -38.09 -5.59
C ARG A 328 -19.53 -38.31 -6.03
N THR A 329 -19.72 -38.79 -7.26
CA THR A 329 -21.05 -39.00 -7.85
C THR A 329 -21.92 -39.93 -7.01
N ASP A 330 -21.35 -41.03 -6.51
CA ASP A 330 -22.02 -42.02 -5.65
C ASP A 330 -22.60 -41.42 -4.35
N VAL A 331 -21.84 -40.53 -3.70
CA VAL A 331 -22.27 -39.83 -2.48
C VAL A 331 -23.34 -38.79 -2.82
N LEU A 332 -23.15 -38.04 -3.91
CA LEU A 332 -24.11 -37.05 -4.38
C LEU A 332 -25.46 -37.68 -4.76
N ASP A 333 -25.46 -38.86 -5.37
CA ASP A 333 -26.68 -39.57 -5.75
C ASP A 333 -27.44 -40.08 -4.53
N LYS A 334 -26.73 -40.56 -3.50
CA LYS A 334 -27.34 -40.92 -2.21
C LYS A 334 -27.97 -39.70 -1.52
N LEU A 335 -27.26 -38.57 -1.51
CA LEU A 335 -27.77 -37.32 -0.96
C LEU A 335 -28.98 -36.82 -1.76
N GLY A 336 -28.95 -36.88 -3.09
CA GLY A 336 -30.09 -36.50 -3.93
C GLY A 336 -31.33 -37.34 -3.64
N LYS A 337 -31.18 -38.66 -3.49
CA LYS A 337 -32.29 -39.55 -3.08
C LYS A 337 -32.85 -39.21 -1.72
N TYR A 338 -31.99 -38.87 -0.76
CA TYR A 338 -32.40 -38.46 0.58
C TYR A 338 -33.17 -37.14 0.54
N ILE A 339 -32.63 -36.11 -0.13
CA ILE A 339 -33.23 -34.77 -0.14
C ILE A 339 -34.58 -34.76 -0.87
N ASN A 340 -34.74 -35.57 -1.92
CA ASN A 340 -35.98 -35.67 -2.69
C ASN A 340 -37.02 -36.65 -2.09
N ASN A 341 -36.79 -37.17 -0.88
CA ASN A 341 -37.71 -38.11 -0.24
C ASN A 341 -38.53 -37.41 0.85
N ASP A 342 -39.70 -36.88 0.46
CA ASP A 342 -40.62 -36.15 1.37
C ASP A 342 -41.16 -36.98 2.55
N LYS A 343 -40.94 -38.31 2.55
CA LYS A 343 -41.34 -39.21 3.64
C LYS A 343 -40.23 -39.47 4.65
N GLU A 344 -39.00 -39.04 4.37
CA GLU A 344 -37.84 -39.24 5.23
C GLU A 344 -37.67 -38.08 6.21
N ASN A 345 -37.93 -38.34 7.49
CA ASN A 345 -37.84 -37.34 8.57
C ASN A 345 -36.59 -37.51 9.44
N ARG A 346 -35.72 -38.49 9.14
CA ARG A 346 -34.50 -38.72 9.92
C ARG A 346 -33.37 -37.81 9.42
N PRO A 347 -32.55 -37.21 10.32
CA PRO A 347 -31.44 -36.38 9.90
C PRO A 347 -30.38 -37.19 9.12
N CYS A 348 -29.95 -36.68 7.96
CA CYS A 348 -28.83 -37.24 7.22
C CYS A 348 -27.49 -36.83 7.84
N ILE A 349 -26.59 -37.80 8.02
CA ILE A 349 -25.24 -37.58 8.54
C ILE A 349 -24.21 -37.80 7.43
N VAL A 350 -23.45 -36.75 7.10
CA VAL A 350 -22.29 -36.84 6.21
C VAL A 350 -21.02 -36.83 7.07
N TYR A 351 -20.31 -37.96 7.11
CA TYR A 351 -19.12 -38.16 7.95
C TYR A 351 -17.88 -38.57 7.13
N GLY A 352 -16.71 -38.44 7.76
CA GLY A 352 -15.40 -38.71 7.14
C GLY A 352 -14.27 -37.92 7.83
N ALA A 353 -13.02 -38.24 7.49
CA ALA A 353 -11.83 -37.61 8.06
C ALA A 353 -11.84 -36.08 7.94
N SER A 354 -11.10 -35.39 8.82
CA SER A 354 -10.92 -33.93 8.69
C SER A 354 -10.32 -33.58 7.32
N GLY A 355 -10.78 -32.49 6.70
CA GLY A 355 -10.31 -32.07 5.37
C GLY A 355 -10.78 -32.93 4.18
N CYS A 356 -11.55 -34.02 4.37
CA CYS A 356 -11.97 -34.89 3.26
C CYS A 356 -13.04 -34.29 2.32
N GLY A 357 -13.47 -33.04 2.55
CA GLY A 357 -14.39 -32.32 1.68
C GLY A 357 -15.88 -32.42 2.03
N LYS A 358 -16.26 -32.83 3.25
CA LYS A 358 -17.67 -32.94 3.70
C LYS A 358 -18.52 -31.70 3.37
N THR A 359 -18.03 -30.51 3.75
CA THR A 359 -18.70 -29.23 3.48
C THR A 359 -18.89 -28.98 1.98
N SER A 360 -17.89 -29.31 1.17
CA SER A 360 -17.94 -29.13 -0.29
C SER A 360 -18.90 -30.12 -0.95
N VAL A 361 -19.02 -31.35 -0.43
CA VAL A 361 -20.04 -32.33 -0.88
C VAL A 361 -21.44 -31.82 -0.59
N LEU A 362 -21.70 -31.32 0.62
CA LEU A 362 -23.00 -30.73 0.99
C LEU A 362 -23.34 -29.51 0.12
N ALA A 363 -22.38 -28.61 -0.10
CA ALA A 363 -22.54 -27.47 -1.00
C ALA A 363 -22.90 -27.90 -2.43
N LYS A 364 -22.25 -28.96 -2.95
CA LYS A 364 -22.55 -29.49 -4.30
C LYS A 364 -23.90 -30.19 -4.36
N ALA A 365 -24.29 -30.94 -3.33
CA ALA A 365 -25.61 -31.57 -3.25
C ALA A 365 -26.73 -30.53 -3.29
N ALA A 366 -26.60 -29.42 -2.55
CA ALA A 366 -27.57 -28.33 -2.55
C ALA A 366 -27.81 -27.76 -3.97
N THR A 367 -26.77 -27.66 -4.82
CA THR A 367 -26.94 -27.19 -6.21
C THR A 367 -27.70 -28.14 -7.12
N LYS A 368 -27.77 -29.44 -6.77
CA LYS A 368 -28.48 -30.45 -7.59
C LYS A 368 -29.97 -30.56 -7.29
N VAL A 369 -30.41 -30.00 -6.16
CA VAL A 369 -31.80 -30.10 -5.68
C VAL A 369 -32.62 -28.85 -6.03
N CYS A 370 -31.98 -27.68 -6.13
CA CYS A 370 -32.66 -26.40 -6.38
C CYS A 370 -32.86 -26.04 -7.86
N ILE A 371 -33.25 -26.99 -8.72
CA ILE A 371 -33.64 -26.71 -10.12
C ILE A 371 -35.16 -26.75 -10.27
#